data_AF-A0A3A5JKP1-F1
#
_entry.id   AF-A0A3A5JKP1-F1
#
_cell.length_a   1.000
_cell.length_b   1.000
_cell.length_c   1.000
_cell.angle_alpha   90.00
_cell.angle_beta   90.00
_cell.angle_gamma   90.00
#
_symmetry.space_group_name_H-M   'P 1'
#
loop_
_entity.id
_entity.type
_entity.pdbx_description
1 polymer ?
#
loop_
_entity_poly.entity_id
_entity_poly.type
_entity_poly.pdbx_seq_one_letter_code
_entity_poly.pdbx_strand_id
1 'polypeptide(L)'
;MAIENRVSKRLEEYTQQTTNVAALERADDMGIEKVPGKNVAYVVTDDEKTSRERVRLIDERPQAGEYDIEFYQQRTIRAAESVLAPFGWRRGDIESYLSDHEDASITTY
;
A
#
# COMPACT_ATOMS: atom_id res chain seq x y z
N MET A 1 1.67 5.91 6.07
CA MET A 1 0.94 4.92 5.23
C MET A 1 1.71 3.61 5.09
N ALA A 2 2.33 3.12 6.17
CA ALA A 2 3.04 1.85 6.12
C ALA A 2 2.03 0.70 6.02
N ILE A 3 2.31 -0.26 5.14
CA ILE A 3 1.66 -1.57 5.12
C ILE A 3 2.61 -2.53 5.82
N GLU A 4 2.12 -3.19 6.85
CA GLU A 4 2.85 -4.24 7.55
C GLU A 4 2.26 -5.60 7.19
N ASN A 5 3.08 -6.46 6.59
CA ASN A 5 2.68 -7.81 6.26
C ASN A 5 3.62 -8.82 6.91
N ARG A 6 3.02 -9.84 7.53
CA ARG A 6 3.77 -11.00 8.01
C ARG A 6 4.06 -11.92 6.83
N VAL A 7 5.35 -12.17 6.59
CA VAL A 7 5.78 -13.06 5.50
C VAL A 7 6.06 -14.43 6.10
N SER A 8 5.33 -15.44 5.65
CA SER A 8 5.45 -16.82 6.17
C SER A 8 6.30 -17.73 5.28
N LYS A 9 6.75 -17.25 4.12
CA LYS A 9 7.51 -17.99 3.11
C LYS A 9 8.73 -17.19 2.66
N ARG A 10 9.74 -17.85 2.12
CA ARG A 10 10.88 -17.19 1.48
C ARG A 10 10.51 -16.63 0.11
N LEU A 11 11.30 -15.67 -0.38
CA LEU A 11 11.12 -15.04 -1.68
C LEU A 11 11.00 -16.08 -2.82
N GLU A 12 11.89 -17.08 -2.82
CA GLU A 12 11.94 -18.19 -3.79
C GLU A 12 10.67 -19.07 -3.83
N GLU A 13 9.86 -19.04 -2.77
CA GLU A 13 8.63 -19.84 -2.68
C GLU A 13 7.40 -19.11 -3.24
N TYR A 14 7.54 -17.84 -3.64
CA TYR A 14 6.47 -17.06 -4.23
C TYR A 14 6.46 -17.16 -5.75
N THR A 15 5.34 -17.62 -6.32
CA THR A 15 5.13 -17.71 -7.78
C THR A 15 4.44 -16.47 -8.36
N GLN A 16 3.78 -15.65 -7.52
CA GLN A 16 3.07 -14.45 -7.96
C GLN A 16 3.82 -13.19 -7.57
N GLN A 17 3.95 -12.24 -8.50
CA GLN A 17 4.51 -10.91 -8.27
C GLN A 17 3.52 -10.05 -7.47
N THR A 18 3.60 -10.17 -6.15
CA THR A 18 2.80 -9.37 -5.21
C THR A 18 3.64 -8.25 -4.61
N THR A 19 2.97 -7.28 -3.97
CA THR A 19 3.64 -6.19 -3.23
C THR A 19 4.58 -6.72 -2.14
N ASN A 20 4.28 -7.89 -1.55
CA ASN A 20 5.17 -8.54 -0.59
C ASN A 20 6.43 -9.09 -1.26
N VAL A 21 6.32 -9.65 -2.47
CA VAL A 21 7.48 -10.11 -3.24
C VAL A 21 8.37 -8.93 -3.57
N ALA A 22 7.80 -7.83 -4.08
CA ALA A 22 8.56 -6.61 -4.35
C ALA A 22 9.28 -6.08 -3.11
N ALA A 23 8.64 -6.13 -1.93
CA ALA A 23 9.25 -5.72 -0.67
C ALA A 23 10.39 -6.65 -0.23
N LEU A 24 10.25 -7.96 -0.44
CA LEU A 24 11.30 -8.94 -0.14
C LEU A 24 12.49 -8.80 -1.11
N GLU A 25 12.24 -8.64 -2.41
CA GLU A 25 13.28 -8.39 -3.42
C GLU A 25 14.07 -7.11 -3.11
N ARG A 26 13.38 -6.05 -2.67
CA ARG A 26 14.02 -4.80 -2.26
C ARG A 26 14.86 -4.97 -1.00
N ALA A 27 14.38 -5.73 -0.03
CA ALA A 27 15.13 -6.02 1.19
C ALA A 27 16.40 -6.83 0.89
N ASP A 28 16.31 -7.81 -0.01
CA ASP A 28 17.44 -8.63 -0.46
C ASP A 28 18.52 -7.78 -1.14
N ASP A 29 18.13 -6.86 -2.04
CA ASP A 29 19.05 -5.92 -2.72
C ASP A 29 19.79 -4.99 -1.73
N MET A 30 19.15 -4.67 -0.60
CA MET A 30 19.76 -3.89 0.48
C MET A 30 20.59 -4.73 1.46
N GLY A 31 20.70 -6.05 1.24
CA GLY A 31 21.39 -6.97 2.14
C GLY A 31 20.64 -7.19 3.47
N ILE A 32 19.35 -6.87 3.52
CA ILE A 32 18.51 -7.03 4.71
C ILE A 32 17.84 -8.40 4.62
N GLU A 33 18.40 -9.39 5.29
CA GLU A 33 17.82 -10.74 5.34
C GLU A 33 16.48 -10.73 6.10
N LYS A 34 15.38 -10.95 5.37
CA LYS A 34 14.04 -11.13 5.94
C LYS A 34 13.73 -12.61 6.07
N VAL A 35 13.92 -13.13 7.28
CA VAL A 35 13.61 -14.53 7.63
C VAL A 35 12.08 -14.73 7.69
N PRO A 36 11.55 -15.89 7.24
CA PRO A 36 10.15 -16.24 7.42
C PRO A 36 9.69 -16.09 8.87
N GLY A 37 8.49 -15.55 9.05
CA GLY A 37 7.89 -15.27 10.35
C GLY A 37 8.09 -13.84 10.84
N LYS A 38 8.95 -13.03 10.20
CA LYS A 38 9.09 -11.59 10.48
C LYS A 38 8.12 -10.73 9.64
N ASN A 39 7.85 -9.54 10.14
CA ASN A 39 7.05 -8.53 9.43
C ASN A 39 7.93 -7.76 8.43
N VAL A 40 7.38 -7.50 7.25
CA VAL A 40 7.92 -6.53 6.30
C VAL A 40 7.01 -5.30 6.29
N ALA A 41 7.60 -4.13 6.51
CA ALA A 41 6.90 -2.86 6.52
C ALA A 41 7.36 -2.04 5.32
N TYR A 42 6.41 -1.63 4.48
CA TYR A 42 6.70 -0.91 3.24
C TYR A 42 5.59 0.10 2.89
N VAL A 43 5.90 1.01 1.97
CA VAL A 43 4.97 1.92 1.30
C VAL A 43 4.94 1.57 -0.18
N VAL A 44 3.76 1.58 -0.79
CA VAL A 44 3.63 1.47 -2.25
C VAL A 44 3.87 2.83 -2.86
N THR A 45 4.86 2.91 -3.76
CA THR A 45 5.26 4.15 -4.42
C THR A 45 4.75 4.25 -5.85
N ASP A 46 4.51 3.10 -6.49
CA ASP A 46 4.04 3.00 -7.87
C ASP A 46 3.43 1.61 -8.04
N ASP A 47 2.11 1.49 -8.00
CA ASP A 47 1.43 0.18 -8.03
C ASP A 47 1.41 -0.47 -9.42
N GLU A 48 1.70 0.31 -10.48
CA GLU A 48 1.76 -0.17 -11.85
C GLU A 48 3.01 -1.02 -12.10
N LYS A 49 4.07 -0.80 -11.31
CA LYS A 49 5.29 -1.60 -11.37
C LYS A 49 5.10 -2.99 -10.78
N THR A 50 5.72 -3.97 -11.41
CA THR A 50 5.75 -5.36 -10.93
C THR A 50 7.08 -5.75 -10.29
N SER A 51 8.09 -4.88 -10.39
CA SER A 51 9.42 -5.05 -9.80
C SER A 51 9.50 -4.51 -8.37
N ARG A 52 10.66 -4.70 -7.72
CA ARG A 52 11.04 -4.09 -6.43
C ARG A 52 10.90 -2.56 -6.35
N GLU A 53 10.78 -1.88 -7.48
CA GLU A 53 10.56 -0.43 -7.55
C GLU A 53 9.14 -0.02 -7.17
N ARG A 54 8.18 -0.98 -7.17
CA ARG A 54 6.79 -0.79 -6.74
C ARG A 54 6.68 -0.27 -5.32
N VAL A 55 7.68 -0.54 -4.48
CA VAL A 55 7.65 -0.25 -3.05
C VAL A 55 8.93 0.42 -2.53
N ARG A 56 8.80 1.01 -1.35
CA ARG A 56 9.89 1.41 -0.46
C ARG A 56 9.71 0.76 0.90
N LEU A 57 10.77 0.21 1.46
CA LEU A 57 10.79 -0.24 2.84
C LEU A 57 10.69 0.98 3.76
N ILE A 58 10.02 0.82 4.90
CA ILE A 58 9.96 1.88 5.91
C ILE A 58 11.36 2.24 6.45
N ASP A 59 12.27 1.27 6.45
CA ASP A 59 13.66 1.46 6.88
C ASP A 59 14.42 2.45 5.98
N GLU A 60 14.01 2.59 4.72
CA GLU A 60 14.56 3.58 3.78
C GLU A 60 14.13 5.01 4.10
N ARG A 61 13.19 5.20 5.03
CA ARG A 61 12.61 6.50 5.41
C ARG A 61 12.16 7.30 4.17
N PRO A 62 11.23 6.76 3.35
CA PRO A 62 10.73 7.45 2.16
C PRO A 62 10.16 8.83 2.53
N GLN A 63 10.31 9.80 1.63
CA GLN A 63 9.89 11.17 1.87
C GLN A 63 8.37 11.29 1.92
N ALA A 64 7.87 12.34 2.60
CA ALA A 64 6.46 12.68 2.55
C ALA A 64 6.05 12.96 1.09
N GLY A 65 5.00 12.30 0.61
CA GLY A 65 4.58 12.38 -0.80
C GLY A 65 5.17 11.30 -1.71
N GLU A 66 6.16 10.52 -1.24
CA GLU A 66 6.69 9.37 -1.98
C GLU A 66 5.80 8.14 -1.74
N TYR A 67 4.56 8.20 -2.23
CA TYR A 67 3.59 7.13 -2.20
C TYR A 67 2.60 7.27 -3.34
N ASP A 68 2.06 6.15 -3.80
CA ASP A 68 1.05 6.12 -4.85
C ASP A 68 -0.31 6.54 -4.27
N ILE A 69 -0.70 7.79 -4.51
CA ILE A 69 -1.96 8.35 -3.99
C ILE A 69 -3.15 7.56 -4.50
N GLU A 70 -3.17 7.21 -5.79
CA GLU A 70 -4.29 6.49 -6.40
C GLU A 70 -4.47 5.13 -5.72
N PHE A 71 -3.39 4.38 -5.52
CA PHE A 71 -3.42 3.11 -4.82
C PHE A 71 -4.06 3.20 -3.43
N TYR A 72 -3.62 4.15 -2.60
CA TYR A 72 -4.15 4.31 -1.25
C TYR A 72 -5.58 4.87 -1.25
N GLN A 73 -5.93 5.74 -2.19
CA GLN A 73 -7.28 6.25 -2.38
C GLN A 73 -8.25 5.12 -2.72
N GLN A 74 -7.91 4.29 -3.71
CA GLN A 74 -8.73 3.15 -4.12
C GLN A 74 -8.94 2.14 -2.99
N ARG A 75 -7.88 1.88 -2.21
CA ARG A 75 -7.98 1.02 -1.03
C ARG A 75 -8.89 1.61 0.04
N THR A 76 -8.83 2.92 0.25
CA THR A 76 -9.66 3.63 1.23
C THR A 76 -11.13 3.61 0.81
N ILE A 77 -11.42 3.86 -0.47
CA ILE A 77 -12.78 3.75 -1.02
C ILE A 77 -13.33 2.34 -0.83
N ARG A 78 -12.54 1.31 -1.14
CA ARG A 78 -12.94 -0.09 -0.92
C ARG A 78 -13.22 -0.40 0.55
N ALA A 79 -12.40 0.12 1.46
CA ALA A 79 -12.60 -0.07 2.90
C ALA A 79 -13.88 0.63 3.38
N ALA A 80 -14.11 1.87 2.94
CA ALA A 80 -15.33 2.62 3.21
C ALA A 80 -16.57 1.88 2.68
N GLU A 81 -16.52 1.37 1.45
CA GLU A 81 -17.59 0.56 0.87
C GLU A 81 -17.86 -0.69 1.70
N SER A 82 -16.83 -1.40 2.16
CA SER A 82 -17.02 -2.58 3.01
C SER A 82 -17.73 -2.26 4.33
N VAL A 83 -17.57 -1.05 4.86
CA VAL A 83 -18.23 -0.60 6.11
C VAL A 83 -19.63 -0.06 5.84
N LEU A 84 -19.83 0.63 4.72
CA LEU A 84 -21.07 1.33 4.38
C LEU A 84 -22.05 0.50 3.54
N ALA A 85 -21.61 -0.63 2.98
CA ALA A 85 -22.46 -1.54 2.22
C ALA A 85 -23.76 -1.97 2.92
N PRO A 86 -23.78 -2.23 4.26
CA PRO A 86 -25.02 -2.51 4.99
C PRO A 86 -26.03 -1.36 4.99
N PHE A 87 -25.56 -0.13 4.77
CA PHE A 87 -26.39 1.08 4.69
C PHE A 87 -26.79 1.42 3.24
N GLY A 88 -26.50 0.53 2.29
CA GLY A 88 -26.87 0.67 0.88
C GLY A 88 -25.87 1.44 0.02
N TRP A 89 -24.77 1.92 0.59
CA TRP A 89 -23.76 2.67 -0.15
C TRP A 89 -22.94 1.74 -1.04
N ARG A 90 -22.63 2.23 -2.23
CA ARG A 90 -21.70 1.61 -3.19
C ARG A 90 -20.52 2.53 -3.41
N ARG A 91 -19.50 1.97 -4.04
CA ARG A 91 -18.31 2.71 -4.49
C ARG A 91 -18.65 4.06 -5.15
N GLY A 92 -19.61 4.09 -6.09
CA GLY A 92 -19.98 5.31 -6.80
C GLY A 92 -20.58 6.39 -5.90
N ASP A 93 -21.34 6.02 -4.87
CA ASP A 93 -21.89 6.97 -3.89
C ASP A 93 -20.77 7.61 -3.06
N ILE A 94 -19.75 6.82 -2.71
CA ILE A 94 -18.58 7.28 -1.95
C ILE A 94 -17.73 8.22 -2.79
N GLU A 95 -17.43 7.85 -4.04
CA GLU A 95 -16.67 8.68 -4.98
C GLU A 95 -17.39 10.01 -5.24
N SER A 96 -18.71 9.96 -5.50
CA SER A 96 -19.51 11.18 -5.70
C SER A 96 -19.56 12.07 -4.46
N TYR A 97 -19.67 11.49 -3.27
CA TYR A 97 -19.69 12.25 -2.02
C TYR A 97 -18.33 12.94 -1.76
N LEU A 98 -17.22 12.25 -2.04
CA LEU A 98 -15.88 12.82 -1.86
C LEU A 98 -15.58 13.94 -2.86
N SER A 99 -16.00 13.82 -4.12
CA SER A 99 -15.84 14.89 -5.11
C SER A 99 -16.65 16.15 -4.79
N ASP A 100 -17.76 16.02 -4.09
CA ASP A 100 -18.55 17.16 -3.59
C ASP A 100 -17.85 17.90 -2.43
N HIS A 101 -16.87 17.26 -1.77
CA HIS A 101 -16.22 17.76 -0.54
C HIS A 101 -14.70 18.04 -0.70
N GLU A 102 -14.18 18.19 -1.93
CA GLU A 102 -12.73 18.39 -2.22
C GLU A 102 -12.11 19.69 -1.66
N ASP A 103 -12.89 20.58 -1.02
CA ASP A 103 -12.39 21.82 -0.39
C ASP A 103 -11.74 21.62 1.00
N ALA A 104 -11.83 20.44 1.61
CA ALA A 104 -11.22 20.19 2.92
C ALA A 104 -9.78 19.65 2.80
N SER A 105 -8.92 20.36 2.05
CA SER A 105 -7.49 20.07 2.13
C SER A 105 -6.99 20.44 3.53
N ILE A 106 -6.61 19.43 4.32
CA ILE A 106 -5.88 19.61 5.58
C ILE A 106 -4.53 20.23 5.22
N THR A 107 -4.50 21.56 5.21
CA THR A 107 -3.25 22.33 5.24
C THR A 107 -2.66 22.12 6.62
N THR A 108 -1.76 21.14 6.73
CA THR A 108 -0.89 20.99 7.90
C THR A 108 0.05 22.19 7.96
N TYR A 109 -0.06 22.97 9.04
CA TYR A 109 0.77 24.12 9.41
C TYR A 109 2.11 23.67 10.00
#